data_AF-A0A1F6IX12-F1
#
_entry.id   AF-A0A1F6IX12-F1
#
_cell.length_a   1.000
_cell.length_b   1.000
_cell.length_c   1.000
_cell.angle_alpha   90.00
_cell.angle_beta   90.00
_cell.angle_gamma   90.00
#
_symmetry.space_group_name_H-M   'P 1'
#
loop_
_entity.id
_entity.type
_entity.pdbx_description
1 polymer ?
#
loop_
_entity_poly.entity_id
_entity_poly.type
_entity_poly.pdbx_seq_one_letter_code
_entity_poly.pdbx_strand_id
1 'polypeptide(L)'
;MSKHLKLTIIFLAVVAFITQVASIYLSNTKSLESIEATKLRTQVAELSENNIKLQSEVLTLSSYNTISSRAGELGYKETSGFVSLYDPVEVARTR
;
A
#
# COMPACT_ATOMS: atom_id res chain seq x y z
N MET A 1 -47.25 10.53 41.99
CA MET A 1 -45.86 10.81 41.54
C MET A 1 -45.71 12.31 41.29
N SER A 2 -44.85 12.99 42.06
CA SER A 2 -44.68 14.45 42.02
C SER A 2 -44.32 14.95 40.61
N LYS A 3 -44.87 16.11 40.21
CA LYS A 3 -44.62 16.75 38.91
C LYS A 3 -43.11 16.98 38.68
N HIS A 4 -42.38 17.30 39.76
CA HIS A 4 -40.93 17.46 39.74
C HIS A 4 -40.20 16.15 39.46
N LEU A 5 -40.68 15.04 40.03
CA LEU A 5 -40.08 13.71 39.84
C LEU A 5 -40.25 13.22 38.39
N LYS A 6 -41.39 13.51 37.76
CA LYS A 6 -41.58 13.22 36.33
C LYS A 6 -40.63 14.03 35.45
N LEU A 7 -40.43 15.31 35.80
CA LEU A 7 -39.56 16.21 35.04
C LEU A 7 -38.09 15.78 35.10
N THR A 8 -37.59 15.38 36.28
CA THR A 8 -36.23 14.85 36.42
C THR A 8 -36.02 13.54 35.67
N ILE A 9 -37.01 12.64 35.67
CA ILE A 9 -36.91 11.38 34.91
C ILE A 9 -36.84 11.65 33.40
N ILE A 10 -37.67 12.55 32.89
CA ILE A 10 -37.64 12.94 31.47
C ILE A 10 -36.29 13.57 31.10
N PHE A 11 -35.79 14.48 31.95
CA PHE A 11 -34.49 15.09 31.74
C PHE A 11 -33.37 14.05 31.71
N LEU A 12 -33.38 13.10 32.65
CA LEU A 12 -32.39 12.03 32.71
C LEU A 12 -32.43 11.14 31.46
N ALA A 13 -33.64 10.83 30.97
CA ALA A 13 -33.82 10.03 29.75
C ALA A 13 -33.26 10.75 28.50
N VAL A 14 -33.49 12.06 28.38
CA VAL A 14 -32.95 12.87 27.28
C VAL A 14 -31.42 12.92 27.32
N VAL A 15 -30.84 13.16 28.51
CA VAL A 15 -29.38 13.17 28.67
C VAL A 15 -28.78 11.81 28.34
N ALA A 16 -29.38 10.72 28.83
CA ALA A 16 -28.92 9.36 28.53
C ALA A 16 -28.95 9.07 27.02
N PHE A 17 -30.01 9.50 26.33
CA PHE A 17 -30.15 9.34 24.88
C PHE A 17 -29.06 10.10 24.10
N ILE A 18 -28.85 11.38 24.42
CA ILE A 18 -27.80 12.20 23.78
C ILE A 18 -26.42 11.57 24.00
N THR A 19 -26.15 11.09 25.21
CA THR A 19 -24.86 10.48 25.56
C THR A 19 -24.63 9.17 24.80
N GLN A 20 -25.67 8.35 24.61
CA GLN A 20 -25.58 7.14 23.78
C GLN A 20 -25.24 7.46 22.32
N VAL A 21 -25.92 8.43 21.72
CA VAL A 21 -25.67 8.84 20.34
C VAL A 21 -24.24 9.35 20.17
N ALA A 22 -23.77 10.20 21.09
CA ALA A 22 -22.40 10.70 21.08
C ALA A 22 -21.36 9.57 21.22
N SER A 23 -21.64 8.59 22.07
CA SER A 23 -20.76 7.42 22.27
C SER A 23 -20.64 6.56 21.00
N ILE A 24 -21.76 6.29 20.33
CA ILE A 24 -21.78 5.54 19.06
C ILE A 24 -21.00 6.30 17.97
N TYR A 25 -21.21 7.61 17.88
CA TYR A 25 -20.51 8.45 16.91
C TYR A 25 -18.98 8.45 17.14
N LEU A 26 -18.55 8.61 18.39
CA LEU A 26 -17.13 8.58 18.75
C LEU A 26 -16.51 7.19 18.53
N SER A 27 -17.24 6.12 18.85
CA SER A 27 -16.76 4.76 18.63
C SER A 27 -16.55 4.47 17.15
N ASN A 28 -17.50 4.84 16.30
CA ASN A 28 -17.38 4.64 14.85
C ASN A 28 -16.24 5.47 14.25
N THR A 29 -16.08 6.72 14.69
CA THR A 29 -15.01 7.61 14.20
C THR A 29 -13.63 7.06 14.58
N LYS A 30 -13.44 6.62 15.83
CA LYS A 30 -12.17 6.03 16.28
C LYS A 30 -11.84 4.72 15.55
N SER A 31 -12.85 3.90 15.24
CA SER A 31 -12.67 2.70 14.45
C SER A 31 -12.24 3.02 13.02
N LEU A 32 -12.83 4.02 12.38
CA LEU A 32 -12.45 4.49 11.03
C LEU A 32 -11.03 5.05 10.99
N GLU A 33 -10.67 5.95 11.91
CA GLU A 33 -9.32 6.51 12.01
C GLU A 33 -8.25 5.43 12.23
N SER A 34 -8.54 4.43 13.06
CA SER A 34 -7.64 3.30 13.32
C SER A 34 -7.41 2.44 12.07
N ILE A 35 -8.47 2.17 11.30
CA ILE A 35 -8.38 1.40 10.06
C ILE A 35 -7.57 2.16 9.00
N GLU A 36 -7.82 3.45 8.83
CA GLU A 36 -7.12 4.28 7.86
C GLU A 36 -5.64 4.44 8.22
N ALA A 37 -5.33 4.68 9.50
CA ALA A 37 -3.95 4.74 9.99
C ALA A 37 -3.21 3.40 9.80
N THR A 38 -3.89 2.26 9.97
CA THR A 38 -3.32 0.94 9.73
C THR A 38 -3.02 0.74 8.24
N LYS A 39 -3.96 1.09 7.37
CA LYS A 39 -3.79 1.00 5.91
C LYS A 39 -2.63 1.87 5.42
N LEU A 40 -2.51 3.10 5.94
CA LEU A 40 -1.39 3.99 5.64
C LEU A 40 -0.06 3.39 6.09
N ARG A 41 0.01 2.80 7.28
CA ARG A 41 1.22 2.11 7.76
C ARG A 41 1.61 0.94 6.84
N THR A 42 0.66 0.13 6.41
CA THR A 42 0.92 -0.98 5.47
C THR A 42 1.47 -0.46 4.15
N GLN A 43 0.87 0.60 3.58
CA GLN A 43 1.36 1.20 2.34
C GLN A 43 2.78 1.75 2.48
N VAL A 44 3.09 2.43 3.58
CA VAL A 44 4.45 2.95 3.84
C VAL A 44 5.47 1.81 3.93
N ALA A 45 5.11 0.69 4.57
CA ALA A 45 5.97 -0.49 4.66
C ALA A 45 6.23 -1.10 3.27
N GLU A 46 5.20 -1.28 2.45
CA GLU A 46 5.32 -1.78 1.07
C GLU A 46 6.19 -0.86 0.20
N LEU A 47 6.01 0.47 0.29
CA LEU A 47 6.86 1.43 -0.42
C LEU A 47 8.33 1.34 0.02
N SER A 48 8.59 1.16 1.31
CA SER A 48 9.94 1.00 1.83
C SER A 48 10.61 -0.26 1.29
N GLU A 49 9.88 -1.39 1.26
CA GLU A 49 10.38 -2.65 0.73
C GLU A 49 10.69 -2.55 -0.77
N ASN A 50 9.78 -1.95 -1.55
CA ASN A 50 9.99 -1.72 -2.97
C ASN A 50 11.20 -0.82 -3.25
N ASN A 51 11.45 0.20 -2.41
CA ASN A 51 12.60 1.08 -2.56
C ASN A 51 13.92 0.32 -2.33
N ILE A 52 13.99 -0.53 -1.30
CA ILE A 52 15.15 -1.40 -1.05
C ILE A 52 15.40 -2.32 -2.25
N LYS A 53 14.34 -2.94 -2.78
CA LYS A 53 14.44 -3.81 -3.95
C LYS A 53 14.95 -3.06 -5.18
N LEU A 54 14.39 -1.87 -5.45
CA LEU A 54 14.81 -1.05 -6.58
C LEU A 54 16.26 -0.59 -6.45
N GLN A 55 16.71 -0.20 -5.25
CA GLN A 55 18.11 0.13 -4.99
C GLN A 55 19.02 -1.06 -5.28
N SER A 56 18.63 -2.27 -4.87
CA SER A 56 19.35 -3.49 -5.18
C SER A 56 19.44 -3.73 -6.70
N GLU A 57 18.33 -3.61 -7.41
CA GLU A 57 18.28 -3.78 -8.87
C GLU A 57 19.16 -2.76 -9.61
N VAL A 58 19.15 -1.49 -9.18
CA VAL A 58 20.02 -0.44 -9.74
C VAL A 58 21.49 -0.75 -9.49
N LEU A 59 21.86 -1.19 -8.29
CA LEU A 59 23.24 -1.59 -7.97
C LEU A 59 23.70 -2.78 -8.82
N THR A 60 22.84 -3.78 -8.99
CA THR A 60 23.10 -4.95 -9.83
C THR A 60 23.28 -4.54 -11.29
N LEU A 61 22.39 -3.71 -11.84
CA LEU A 61 22.48 -3.23 -13.22
C LEU A 61 23.73 -2.37 -13.43
N SER A 62 24.05 -1.48 -12.50
CA SER A 62 25.27 -0.67 -12.53
C SER A 62 26.52 -1.55 -12.50
N SER A 63 26.51 -2.62 -11.72
CA SER A 63 27.61 -3.58 -11.65
C SER A 63 27.78 -4.31 -12.98
N TYR A 64 26.67 -4.77 -13.60
CA TYR A 64 26.72 -5.39 -14.92
C TYR A 64 27.20 -4.43 -16.01
N ASN A 65 26.75 -3.18 -16.01
CA ASN A 65 27.23 -2.16 -16.95
C ASN A 65 28.74 -1.92 -16.80
N THR A 66 29.24 -1.86 -15.56
CA THR A 66 30.68 -1.69 -15.29
C THR A 66 31.48 -2.90 -15.77
N ILE A 67 30.97 -4.11 -15.53
CA ILE A 67 31.60 -5.36 -15.99
C ILE A 67 31.61 -5.42 -17.52
N SER A 68 30.47 -5.13 -18.17
CA SER A 68 30.35 -5.11 -19.64
C SER A 68 31.28 -4.06 -20.26
N SER A 69 31.36 -2.86 -19.69
CA SER A 69 32.29 -1.81 -20.14
C SER A 69 33.75 -2.28 -20.05
N ARG A 70 34.16 -2.86 -18.93
CA ARG A 70 35.52 -3.39 -18.76
C ARG A 70 35.80 -4.59 -19.67
N ALA A 71 34.81 -5.46 -19.89
CA ALA A 71 34.93 -6.58 -20.82
C ALA A 71 35.14 -6.08 -22.26
N GLY A 72 34.41 -5.04 -22.68
CA GLY A 72 34.58 -4.37 -23.95
C GLY A 72 35.97 -3.72 -24.12
N GLU A 73 36.47 -3.04 -23.08
CA GLU A 73 37.84 -2.50 -23.04
C GLU A 73 38.91 -3.59 -23.19
N LEU A 74 38.67 -4.77 -22.61
CA LEU A 74 39.54 -5.93 -22.69
C LEU A 74 39.37 -6.74 -24.00
N GLY A 75 38.52 -6.28 -24.92
CA GLY A 75 38.30 -6.90 -26.23
C GLY A 75 37.39 -8.12 -26.22
N TYR A 76 36.71 -8.41 -25.10
CA TYR A 76 35.65 -9.41 -25.08
C TYR A 76 34.44 -8.87 -25.85
N LYS A 77 34.09 -9.50 -26.97
CA LYS A 77 32.85 -9.22 -27.68
C LYS A 77 31.72 -10.02 -27.03
N GLU A 78 30.58 -9.37 -26.78
CA GLU A 78 29.37 -10.10 -26.41
C GLU A 78 29.03 -11.09 -27.53
N THR A 79 28.77 -12.35 -27.16
CA THR A 79 28.25 -13.35 -28.08
C THR A 79 26.92 -12.84 -28.60
N SER A 80 26.89 -12.34 -29.83
CA SER A 80 25.65 -12.00 -30.54
C SER A 80 24.81 -13.27 -30.66
N GLY A 81 23.90 -13.47 -29.70
CA GLY A 81 22.90 -14.53 -29.80
C GLY A 81 22.07 -14.25 -31.04
N PHE A 82 22.17 -15.11 -32.04
CA PHE A 82 21.28 -15.07 -33.19
C PHE A 82 19.85 -15.32 -32.69
N VAL A 83 19.01 -14.29 -32.66
CA VAL A 83 17.57 -14.47 -32.56
C VAL A 83 17.11 -15.01 -33.91
N SER A 84 16.92 -16.33 -33.99
CA SER A 84 16.36 -16.97 -35.17
C SER A 84 14.88 -16.59 -35.29
N LEU A 85 14.54 -15.82 -36.33
CA LEU A 85 13.16 -15.46 -36.69
C LEU A 85 12.32 -16.65 -37.20
N TYR A 86 12.84 -17.88 -37.14
CA TYR A 86 12.13 -19.08 -37.58
C TYR A 86 11.25 -19.71 -36.50
N ASP A 87 11.33 -19.26 -35.24
CA ASP A 87 10.34 -19.67 -34.25
C ASP A 87 9.08 -18.82 -34.38
N PRO A 88 7.90 -19.43 -34.58
CA PRO A 88 6.66 -18.70 -34.71
C PRO A 88 6.37 -17.96 -33.41
N VAL A 89 6.51 -16.63 -33.45
CA VAL A 89 6.08 -15.75 -32.37
C VAL A 89 4.55 -15.92 -32.24
N GLU A 90 4.09 -16.56 -31.17
CA GLU A 90 2.67 -16.58 -30.81
C GLU A 90 2.22 -15.14 -30.53
N VAL A 91 1.72 -14.46 -31.56
CA VAL A 91 1.03 -13.19 -31.39
C VAL A 91 -0.27 -13.47 -30.65
N ALA A 92 -0.39 -12.87 -29.46
CA ALA A 92 -1.58 -12.96 -28.63
C ALA A 92 -2.82 -12.55 -29.45
N ARG A 93 -3.67 -13.54 -29.78
CA ARG A 93 -4.98 -13.28 -30.37
C ARG A 93 -5.86 -12.62 -29.31
N THR A 94 -6.06 -11.32 -29.44
CA THR A 94 -7.18 -10.63 -28.79
C THR A 94 -8.47 -11.16 -29.40
N ARG A 95 -9.31 -11.76 -28.57
CA ARG A 95 -10.72 -12.03 -28.87
C ARG A 95 -11.58 -11.50 -27.74
#